data_AF-A0A455UCI7-F1
#
_entry.id   AF-A0A455UCI7-F1
#
_cell.length_a   1.000
_cell.length_b   1.000
_cell.length_c   1.000
_cell.angle_alpha   90.00
_cell.angle_beta   90.00
_cell.angle_gamma   90.00
#
_symmetry.space_group_name_H-M   'P 1'
#
loop_
_entity.id
_entity.type
_entity.pdbx_description
1 polymer ?
#
loop_
_entity_poly.entity_id
_entity_poly.type
_entity_poly.pdbx_seq_one_letter_code
_entity_poly.pdbx_strand_id
1 'polypeptide(L)'
;MGLLGMLVGLGLTFVIIYWQQAGMLQVAVRPRDNHYRLALEALWLSTRRLPALAGLVFLQVGTHLLLLAPFMAALAWLYDEWLGVLTPTIYSMYAPVLWYFIGCALPLVIAWIWAASWLYLRWLLALPLVALERCSPLQALKRSVSLTRGWRRSIGAAVLLLLLIIISLPLLITLLFDRLFTPLLWWLPEHNAVLIPAMLSYLLGYVLVTLAITFIGIAANALLSACLYMQLAHQEPRPAAPPEDTNAGRLAWAVELSVLVFAGLQAWWILNSFEIRDNVAVIAHRGSSMVAPENTLAALEQSLLDGAHYIEIDVRLSSDQQVMLYHDRSMARLTGDSREFGELTREQLSQFDVGSWFGDAFQNEAIPGLDEALERVRGKAGLMIDIKPLPGQEQTLANAVIDTLDAESDVRYRCWATSTMPSMAMPTVASPTRC
;
A
#
# COMPACT_ATOMS: atom_id res chain seq x y z
N MET A 1 6.81 15.11 4.09
CA MET A 1 7.33 14.60 5.38
C MET A 1 8.49 13.65 5.06
N GLY A 2 9.75 14.09 5.18
CA GLY A 2 10.94 13.27 4.84
C GLY A 2 11.41 12.34 5.97
N LEU A 3 12.67 11.87 5.91
CA LEU A 3 13.30 10.97 6.92
C LEU A 3 13.11 11.47 8.37
N LEU A 4 13.24 12.77 8.60
CA LEU A 4 13.05 13.38 9.92
C LEU A 4 11.62 13.13 10.46
N GLY A 5 10.60 13.28 9.61
CA GLY A 5 9.21 13.02 10.00
C GLY A 5 8.98 11.57 10.37
N MET A 6 9.60 10.64 9.63
CA MET A 6 9.54 9.20 9.93
C MET A 6 10.21 8.87 11.27
N LEU A 7 11.40 9.44 11.55
CA LEU A 7 12.10 9.23 12.82
C LEU A 7 11.34 9.79 14.02
N VAL A 8 10.72 10.97 13.87
CA VAL A 8 9.88 11.57 14.91
C VAL A 8 8.63 10.71 15.15
N GLY A 9 7.96 10.28 14.09
CA GLY A 9 6.80 9.40 14.19
C GLY A 9 7.13 8.07 14.88
N LEU A 10 8.26 7.45 14.50
CA LEU A 10 8.75 6.21 15.10
C LEU A 10 9.05 6.40 16.59
N GLY A 11 9.76 7.48 16.93
CA GLY A 11 10.09 7.82 18.31
C GLY A 11 8.84 8.01 19.17
N LEU A 12 7.87 8.79 18.69
CA LEU A 12 6.59 9.02 19.38
C LEU A 12 5.82 7.70 19.59
N THR A 13 5.80 6.84 18.58
CA THR A 13 5.16 5.52 18.66
C THR A 13 5.77 4.67 19.79
N PHE A 14 7.10 4.59 19.88
CA PHE A 14 7.75 3.86 20.97
C PHE A 14 7.53 4.50 22.35
N VAL A 15 7.47 5.84 22.44
CA VAL A 15 7.13 6.53 23.69
C VAL A 15 5.74 6.13 24.17
N ILE A 16 4.75 6.08 23.27
CA ILE A 16 3.38 5.64 23.59
C ILE A 16 3.39 4.18 24.06
N ILE A 17 4.08 3.28 23.35
CA ILE A 17 4.17 1.86 23.73
C ILE A 17 4.82 1.71 25.11
N TYR A 18 5.90 2.43 25.40
CA TYR A 18 6.59 2.37 26.69
C TYR A 18 5.76 2.96 27.82
N TRP A 19 5.00 4.02 27.53
CA TRP A 19 4.06 4.60 28.48
C TRP A 19 2.92 3.63 28.82
N GLN A 20 2.34 2.97 27.81
CA GLN A 20 1.34 1.92 27.99
C GLN A 20 1.89 0.74 28.80
N GLN A 21 3.08 0.23 28.44
CA GLN A 21 3.71 -0.87 29.17
C GLN A 21 4.07 -0.49 30.61
N ALA A 22 4.55 0.73 30.86
CA ALA A 22 4.82 1.23 32.21
C ALA A 22 3.55 1.28 33.08
N GLY A 23 2.41 1.70 32.50
CA GLY A 23 1.11 1.65 33.18
C GLY A 23 0.72 0.22 33.55
N MET A 24 0.80 -0.72 32.60
CA MET A 24 0.47 -2.13 32.85
C MET A 24 1.39 -2.79 33.88
N LEU A 25 2.69 -2.47 33.87
CA LEU A 25 3.66 -2.93 34.87
C LEU A 25 3.25 -2.50 36.28
N GLN A 26 2.80 -1.26 36.46
CA GLN A 26 2.36 -0.77 37.76
C GLN A 26 1.08 -1.45 38.25
N VAL A 27 0.15 -1.76 37.34
CA VAL A 27 -1.05 -2.55 37.67
C VAL A 27 -0.67 -3.98 38.07
N ALA A 28 0.27 -4.60 37.34
CA ALA A 28 0.66 -6.00 37.55
C ALA A 28 1.41 -6.25 38.88
N VAL A 29 2.19 -5.28 39.37
CA VAL A 29 3.01 -5.44 40.59
C VAL A 29 2.24 -5.09 41.88
N ARG A 30 1.10 -4.40 41.78
CA ARG A 30 0.33 -3.96 42.94
C ARG A 30 -0.68 -5.03 43.40
N PRO A 31 -0.92 -5.17 44.72
CA PRO A 31 -1.89 -6.12 45.25
C PRO A 31 -3.33 -5.77 44.83
N ARG A 32 -4.23 -6.76 44.88
CA ARG A 32 -5.65 -6.61 44.53
C ARG A 32 -6.35 -5.64 45.48
N ASP A 33 -6.51 -4.39 45.02
CA ASP A 33 -7.43 -3.38 45.54
C ASP A 33 -8.51 -3.05 44.48
N ASN A 34 -9.37 -2.06 44.76
CA ASN A 34 -10.39 -1.58 43.83
C ASN A 34 -9.80 -1.29 42.43
N HIS A 35 -10.17 -2.11 41.46
CA HIS A 35 -9.55 -2.20 40.13
C HIS A 35 -9.53 -0.87 39.37
N TYR A 36 -10.56 -0.04 39.54
CA TYR A 36 -10.63 1.27 38.88
C TYR A 36 -9.59 2.23 39.45
N ARG A 37 -9.57 2.43 40.77
CA ARG A 37 -8.60 3.34 41.42
C ARG A 37 -7.16 2.95 41.12
N LEU A 38 -6.87 1.65 41.09
CA LEU A 38 -5.57 1.10 40.74
C LEU A 38 -5.12 1.50 39.32
N ALA A 39 -6.00 1.37 38.32
CA ALA A 39 -5.70 1.73 36.94
C ALA A 39 -5.43 3.24 36.80
N LEU A 40 -6.17 4.08 37.53
CA LEU A 40 -5.99 5.53 37.47
C LEU A 40 -4.69 5.98 38.12
N GLU A 41 -4.34 5.39 39.25
CA GLU A 41 -3.05 5.65 39.89
C GLU A 41 -1.88 5.23 39.01
N ALA A 42 -2.00 4.07 38.33
CA ALA A 42 -1.00 3.60 37.39
C ALA A 42 -0.83 4.55 36.19
N LEU A 43 -1.93 5.04 35.61
CA LEU A 43 -1.92 6.01 34.52
C LEU A 43 -1.26 7.34 34.95
N TRP A 44 -1.62 7.84 36.13
CA TRP A 44 -1.04 9.09 36.64
C TRP A 44 0.47 8.98 36.85
N LEU A 45 0.91 7.90 37.50
CA LEU A 45 2.31 7.65 37.79
C LEU A 45 3.12 7.40 36.51
N SER A 46 2.60 6.64 35.54
CA SER A 46 3.27 6.44 34.25
C SER A 46 3.39 7.76 33.46
N THR A 47 2.36 8.61 33.50
CA THR A 47 2.37 9.94 32.85
C THR A 47 3.40 10.87 33.46
N ARG A 48 3.52 10.89 34.80
CA ARG A 48 4.59 11.64 35.48
C ARG A 48 6.00 11.15 35.12
N ARG A 49 6.13 9.91 34.65
CA ARG A 49 7.39 9.29 34.23
C ARG A 49 7.69 9.46 32.74
N LEU A 50 6.78 10.05 31.98
CA LEU A 50 6.88 10.16 30.52
C LEU A 50 8.19 10.82 30.04
N PRO A 51 8.76 11.85 30.70
CA PRO A 51 10.08 12.38 30.31
C PRO A 51 11.22 11.35 30.46
N ALA A 52 11.22 10.56 31.54
CA ALA A 52 12.21 9.52 31.76
C ALA A 52 12.02 8.34 30.79
N LEU A 53 10.76 7.97 30.51
CA LEU A 53 10.44 6.95 29.50
C LEU A 53 10.85 7.41 28.10
N ALA A 54 10.64 8.67 27.75
CA ALA A 54 11.10 9.25 26.48
C ALA A 54 12.63 9.24 26.37
N GLY A 55 13.34 9.56 27.44
CA GLY A 55 14.80 9.43 27.50
C GLY A 55 15.28 7.98 27.32
N LEU A 56 14.56 7.01 27.90
CA LEU A 56 14.84 5.59 27.71
C LEU A 56 14.60 5.15 26.26
N VAL A 57 13.48 5.55 25.66
CA VAL A 57 13.16 5.29 24.25
C VAL A 57 14.22 5.87 23.34
N PHE A 58 14.62 7.13 23.55
CA PHE A 58 15.67 7.77 22.77
C PHE A 58 16.97 6.96 22.80
N LEU A 59 17.40 6.51 23.98
CA LEU A 59 18.61 5.71 24.13
C LEU A 59 18.46 4.34 23.48
N GLN A 60 17.37 3.61 23.74
CA GLN A 60 17.19 2.26 23.23
C GLN A 60 16.96 2.26 21.72
N VAL A 61 15.95 2.99 21.23
CA VAL A 61 15.64 3.06 19.79
C VAL A 61 16.79 3.70 19.03
N GLY A 62 17.37 4.79 19.55
CA GLY A 62 18.54 5.43 18.94
C GLY A 62 19.72 4.47 18.81
N THR A 63 20.02 3.68 19.83
CA THR A 63 21.11 2.68 19.74
C THR A 63 20.80 1.58 18.73
N HIS A 64 19.55 1.09 18.66
CA HIS A 64 19.18 0.08 17.66
C HIS A 64 19.22 0.63 16.22
N LEU A 65 18.85 1.89 16.01
CA LEU A 65 18.98 2.57 14.72
C LEU A 65 20.44 2.76 14.33
N LEU A 66 21.29 3.18 15.27
CA LEU A 66 22.74 3.29 15.06
C LEU A 66 23.36 1.92 14.77
N LEU A 67 22.90 0.86 15.43
CA LEU A 67 23.33 -0.51 15.17
C LEU A 67 22.90 -0.97 13.77
N LEU A 68 21.70 -0.59 13.31
CA LEU A 68 21.17 -0.94 11.99
C LEU A 68 21.91 -0.24 10.84
N ALA A 69 22.33 1.01 11.04
CA ALA A 69 22.92 1.86 10.00
C ALA A 69 24.05 1.20 9.17
N PRO A 70 25.10 0.58 9.76
CA PRO A 70 26.16 -0.05 8.97
C PRO A 70 25.68 -1.27 8.18
N PHE A 71 24.72 -2.04 8.69
CA PHE A 71 24.16 -3.19 7.96
C PHE A 71 23.30 -2.72 6.79
N MET A 72 22.51 -1.67 6.97
CA MET A 72 21.73 -1.08 5.88
C MET A 72 22.64 -0.49 4.80
N ALA A 73 23.73 0.19 5.18
CA ALA A 73 24.70 0.71 4.22
C ALA A 73 25.36 -0.43 3.43
N ALA A 74 25.74 -1.53 4.09
CA ALA A 74 26.31 -2.70 3.41
C ALA A 74 25.29 -3.39 2.48
N LEU A 75 24.03 -3.51 2.89
CA LEU A 75 22.96 -4.07 2.06
C LEU A 75 22.63 -3.19 0.86
N ALA A 76 22.59 -1.86 1.04
CA ALA A 76 22.38 -0.91 -0.04
C ALA A 76 23.53 -0.98 -1.05
N TRP A 77 24.78 -1.05 -0.57
CA TRP A 77 25.94 -1.24 -1.44
C TRP A 77 25.88 -2.55 -2.23
N LEU A 78 25.52 -3.67 -1.58
CA LEU A 78 25.31 -4.97 -2.27
C LEU A 78 24.18 -4.90 -3.30
N TYR A 79 23.12 -4.16 -3.00
CA TYR A 79 22.00 -3.97 -3.90
C TYR A 79 22.44 -3.18 -5.14
N ASP A 80 23.11 -2.05 -4.97
CA ASP A 80 23.58 -1.22 -6.09
C ASP A 80 24.55 -1.99 -6.99
N GLU A 81 25.46 -2.76 -6.40
CA GLU A 81 26.49 -3.52 -7.14
C GLU A 81 25.89 -4.65 -7.99
N TRP A 82 24.87 -5.36 -7.48
CA TRP A 82 24.38 -6.59 -8.15
C TRP A 82 22.98 -6.47 -8.74
N LEU A 83 22.13 -5.60 -8.21
CA LEU A 83 20.72 -5.48 -8.57
C LEU A 83 20.34 -4.09 -9.10
N GLY A 84 21.11 -3.04 -8.80
CA GLY A 84 20.77 -1.66 -9.15
C GLY A 84 20.65 -1.36 -10.64
N VAL A 85 21.27 -2.18 -11.49
CA VAL A 85 21.26 -2.03 -12.97
C VAL A 85 20.16 -2.87 -13.64
N LEU A 86 19.52 -3.80 -12.91
CA LEU A 86 18.57 -4.75 -13.48
C LEU A 86 17.12 -4.27 -13.27
N THR A 87 16.38 -4.03 -14.36
CA THR A 87 14.96 -3.71 -14.28
C THR A 87 14.13 -4.92 -13.82
N PRO A 88 12.94 -4.73 -13.21
CA PRO A 88 12.12 -5.81 -12.64
C PRO A 88 11.80 -6.96 -13.60
N THR A 89 11.79 -6.71 -14.91
CA THR A 89 11.52 -7.69 -15.97
C THR A 89 12.69 -8.66 -16.23
N ILE A 90 13.90 -8.39 -15.71
CA ILE A 90 15.11 -9.18 -15.96
C ILE A 90 15.39 -10.21 -14.85
N TYR A 91 14.77 -10.09 -13.67
CA TYR A 91 14.99 -11.02 -12.54
C TYR A 91 14.65 -12.49 -12.85
N SER A 92 13.68 -12.73 -13.74
CA SER A 92 13.31 -14.08 -14.19
C SER A 92 14.33 -14.71 -15.14
N MET A 93 15.19 -13.91 -15.78
CA MET A 93 16.24 -14.39 -16.70
C MET A 93 17.60 -14.62 -16.02
N TYR A 94 17.88 -13.97 -14.88
CA TYR A 94 19.16 -14.09 -14.15
C TYR A 94 18.98 -14.57 -12.70
N ALA A 95 18.43 -15.78 -12.54
CA ALA A 95 18.37 -16.49 -11.26
C ALA A 95 19.70 -16.50 -10.45
N PRO A 96 20.90 -16.71 -11.04
CA PRO A 96 22.12 -16.83 -10.23
C PRO A 96 22.54 -15.53 -9.51
N VAL A 97 22.34 -14.36 -10.11
CA VAL A 97 22.73 -13.07 -9.49
C VAL A 97 21.92 -12.78 -8.22
N LEU A 98 20.62 -13.08 -8.25
CA LEU A 98 19.75 -12.98 -7.09
C LEU A 98 20.19 -13.91 -5.96
N TRP A 99 20.59 -15.14 -6.28
CA TRP A 99 21.08 -16.09 -5.27
C TRP A 99 22.41 -15.67 -4.65
N TYR A 100 23.32 -15.07 -5.42
CA TYR A 100 24.53 -14.46 -4.86
C TYR A 100 24.18 -13.32 -3.90
N PHE A 101 23.30 -12.40 -4.30
CA PHE A 101 22.81 -11.33 -3.44
C PHE A 101 22.24 -11.86 -2.13
N ILE A 102 21.33 -12.83 -2.20
CA ILE A 102 20.75 -13.46 -0.99
C ILE A 102 21.84 -14.11 -0.14
N GLY A 103 22.78 -14.83 -0.76
CA GLY A 103 23.88 -15.50 -0.07
C GLY A 103 24.79 -14.55 0.72
N CYS A 104 25.01 -13.32 0.23
CA CYS A 104 25.81 -12.31 0.92
C CYS A 104 24.99 -11.41 1.87
N ALA A 105 23.74 -11.11 1.52
CA ALA A 105 22.84 -10.30 2.34
C ALA A 105 22.37 -11.03 3.59
N LEU A 106 22.08 -12.34 3.49
CA LEU A 106 21.50 -13.11 4.58
C LEU A 106 22.40 -13.17 5.84
N PRO A 107 23.73 -13.42 5.74
CA PRO A 107 24.62 -13.34 6.90
C PRO A 107 24.62 -11.97 7.58
N LEU A 108 24.55 -10.87 6.81
CA LEU A 108 24.48 -9.51 7.37
C LEU A 108 23.19 -9.31 8.17
N VAL A 109 22.05 -9.74 7.61
CA VAL A 109 20.75 -9.66 8.29
C VAL A 109 20.75 -10.52 9.56
N ILE A 110 21.26 -11.76 9.49
CA ILE A 110 21.36 -12.66 10.65
C ILE A 110 22.25 -12.05 11.74
N ALA A 111 23.41 -11.49 11.37
CA ALA A 111 24.32 -10.84 12.31
C ALA A 111 23.67 -9.64 12.99
N TRP A 112 22.92 -8.82 12.24
CA TRP A 112 22.14 -7.72 12.80
C TRP A 112 21.05 -8.21 13.75
N ILE A 113 20.22 -9.18 13.35
CA ILE A 113 19.17 -9.76 14.19
C ILE A 113 19.76 -10.29 15.50
N TRP A 114 20.90 -10.98 15.42
CA TRP A 114 21.59 -11.50 16.59
C TRP A 114 22.07 -10.39 17.52
N ALA A 115 22.72 -9.35 16.98
CA ALA A 115 23.22 -8.22 17.77
C ALA A 115 22.08 -7.42 18.42
N ALA A 116 21.02 -7.14 17.66
CA ALA A 116 19.82 -6.46 18.14
C ALA A 116 19.11 -7.28 19.23
N SER A 117 18.92 -8.59 19.01
CA SER A 117 18.30 -9.48 20.00
C SER A 117 19.13 -9.59 21.27
N TRP A 118 20.46 -9.65 21.14
CA TRP A 118 21.38 -9.67 22.28
C TRP A 118 21.29 -8.38 23.10
N LEU A 119 21.24 -7.22 22.44
CA LEU A 119 21.09 -5.93 23.09
C LEU A 119 19.72 -5.76 23.75
N TYR A 120 18.66 -6.19 23.07
CA TYR A 120 17.29 -6.20 23.61
C TYR A 120 17.20 -7.00 24.91
N LEU A 121 17.71 -8.24 24.92
CA LEU A 121 17.70 -9.09 26.13
C LEU A 121 18.52 -8.48 27.27
N ARG A 122 19.60 -7.74 26.97
CA ARG A 122 20.41 -7.04 27.98
C ARG A 122 19.68 -5.88 28.63
N TRP A 123 18.78 -5.23 27.89
CA TRP A 123 18.03 -4.06 28.34
C TRP A 123 16.57 -4.35 28.65
N LEU A 124 16.17 -5.62 28.66
CA LEU A 124 14.80 -6.06 28.91
C LEU A 124 14.21 -5.49 30.21
N LEU A 125 15.01 -5.39 31.28
CA LEU A 125 14.56 -4.89 32.58
C LEU A 125 14.68 -3.37 32.73
N ALA A 126 15.20 -2.65 31.73
CA ALA A 126 15.38 -1.20 31.82
C ALA A 126 14.05 -0.46 31.96
N LEU A 127 13.00 -0.88 31.23
CA LEU A 127 11.67 -0.28 31.34
C LEU A 127 11.06 -0.50 32.74
N PRO A 128 10.98 -1.73 33.30
CA PRO A 128 10.55 -1.93 34.68
C PRO A 128 11.33 -1.11 35.71
N LEU A 129 12.66 -0.99 35.57
CA LEU A 129 13.51 -0.22 36.49
C LEU A 129 13.17 1.28 36.45
N VAL A 130 12.96 1.87 35.27
CA VAL A 130 12.55 3.29 35.15
C VAL A 130 11.12 3.49 35.66
N ALA A 131 10.21 2.55 35.34
CA ALA A 131 8.80 2.65 35.69
C ALA A 131 8.55 2.50 37.19
N LEU A 132 9.29 1.62 37.89
CA LEU A 132 9.01 1.24 39.28
C LEU A 132 9.98 1.88 40.29
N GLU A 133 11.27 2.00 39.97
CA GLU A 133 12.31 2.39 40.94
C GLU A 133 12.77 3.85 40.82
N ARG A 134 12.13 4.66 39.97
CA ARG A 134 12.49 6.08 39.74
C ARG A 134 13.94 6.29 39.25
N CYS A 135 14.58 5.27 38.70
CA CYS A 135 15.95 5.35 38.19
C CYS A 135 16.05 6.24 36.94
N SER A 136 17.21 6.85 36.72
CA SER A 136 17.50 7.50 35.43
C SER A 136 17.65 6.45 34.31
N PRO A 137 17.35 6.78 33.04
CA PRO A 137 17.43 5.83 31.93
C PRO A 137 18.79 5.14 31.78
N LEU A 138 19.89 5.88 31.91
CA LEU A 138 21.24 5.33 31.81
C LEU A 138 21.57 4.36 32.95
N GLN A 139 21.14 4.68 34.18
CA GLN A 139 21.33 3.78 35.33
C GLN A 139 20.50 2.50 35.16
N ALA A 140 19.26 2.62 34.69
CA ALA A 140 18.38 1.48 34.42
C ALA A 140 18.97 0.53 33.36
N LEU A 141 19.55 1.05 32.28
CA LEU A 141 20.23 0.23 31.26
C LEU A 141 21.43 -0.52 31.85
N LYS A 142 22.29 0.15 32.62
CA LYS A 142 23.47 -0.46 33.26
C LYS A 142 23.06 -1.56 34.24
N ARG A 143 22.04 -1.32 35.06
CA ARG A 143 21.51 -2.29 36.03
C ARG A 143 20.80 -3.45 35.34
N SER A 144 20.07 -3.21 34.25
CA SER A 144 19.49 -4.29 33.45
C SER A 144 20.57 -5.24 32.91
N VAL A 145 21.72 -4.71 32.47
CA VAL A 145 22.85 -5.53 31.99
C VAL A 145 23.44 -6.41 33.09
N SER A 146 23.55 -5.91 34.32
CA SER A 146 24.07 -6.71 35.44
C SER A 146 23.10 -7.83 35.82
N LEU A 147 21.80 -7.53 35.92
CA LEU A 147 20.76 -8.47 36.31
C LEU A 147 20.55 -9.60 35.29
N THR A 148 20.68 -9.30 34.00
CA THR A 148 20.46 -10.27 32.92
C THR A 148 21.67 -11.14 32.59
N ARG A 149 22.83 -10.96 33.26
CA ARG A 149 24.10 -11.62 32.88
C ARG A 149 24.08 -13.14 33.05
N GLY A 150 23.44 -13.65 34.10
CA GLY A 150 23.44 -15.09 34.46
C GLY A 150 22.29 -15.92 33.87
N TRP A 151 21.19 -15.30 33.48
CA TRP A 151 19.92 -15.99 33.16
C TRP A 151 19.53 -15.92 31.68
N ARG A 152 20.47 -15.57 30.80
CA ARG A 152 20.19 -15.20 29.40
C ARG A 152 19.44 -16.26 28.60
N ARG A 153 19.72 -17.55 28.82
CA ARG A 153 19.10 -18.64 28.05
C ARG A 153 17.64 -18.86 28.43
N SER A 154 17.30 -18.87 29.73
CA SER A 154 15.90 -19.06 30.15
C SER A 154 15.04 -17.82 29.87
N ILE A 155 15.58 -16.62 30.16
CA ILE A 155 14.91 -15.36 29.84
C ILE A 155 14.72 -15.23 28.33
N GLY A 156 15.76 -15.51 27.55
CA GLY A 156 15.72 -15.48 26.10
C GLY A 156 14.67 -16.44 25.52
N ALA A 157 14.60 -17.68 26.02
CA ALA A 157 13.60 -18.64 25.58
C ALA A 157 12.17 -18.20 25.93
N ALA A 158 11.93 -17.70 27.14
CA ALA A 158 10.60 -17.23 27.56
C ALA A 158 10.13 -16.02 26.73
N VAL A 159 11.02 -15.04 26.51
CA VAL A 159 10.75 -13.87 25.70
C VAL A 159 10.51 -14.25 24.23
N LEU A 160 11.33 -15.12 23.66
CA LEU A 160 11.19 -15.54 22.28
C LEU A 160 9.91 -16.35 22.05
N LEU A 161 9.57 -17.25 22.98
CA LEU A 161 8.31 -18.00 22.94
C LEU A 161 7.11 -17.05 22.96
N LEU A 162 7.12 -16.07 23.88
CA LEU A 162 6.04 -15.09 23.97
C LEU A 162 5.94 -14.22 22.71
N LEU A 163 7.06 -13.73 22.18
CA LEU A 163 7.09 -12.97 20.93
C LEU A 163 6.53 -13.80 19.76
N LEU A 164 6.90 -15.08 19.68
CA LEU A 164 6.38 -15.98 18.65
C LEU A 164 4.87 -16.17 18.78
N ILE A 165 4.33 -16.28 20.00
CA ILE A 165 2.88 -16.31 20.25
C ILE A 165 2.23 -14.99 19.82
N ILE A 166 2.79 -13.85 20.23
CA ILE A 166 2.25 -12.51 19.92
C ILE A 166 2.20 -12.27 18.40
N ILE A 167 3.24 -12.67 17.68
CA ILE A 167 3.33 -12.49 16.22
C ILE A 167 2.43 -13.50 15.51
N SER A 168 2.39 -14.76 15.93
CA SER A 168 1.61 -15.81 15.26
C SER A 168 0.10 -15.66 15.45
N LEU A 169 -0.36 -15.05 16.55
CA LEU A 169 -1.78 -14.99 16.88
C LEU A 169 -2.61 -14.13 15.89
N PRO A 170 -2.19 -12.91 15.50
CA PRO A 170 -2.84 -12.15 14.42
C PRO A 170 -2.84 -12.84 13.06
N LEU A 171 -1.75 -13.56 12.72
CA LEU A 171 -1.65 -14.37 11.50
C LEU A 171 -2.69 -15.48 11.51
N LEU A 172 -2.78 -16.22 12.61
CA LEU A 172 -3.76 -17.29 12.78
C LEU A 172 -5.19 -16.78 12.68
N ILE A 173 -5.49 -15.62 13.26
CA ILE A 173 -6.81 -14.99 13.20
C ILE A 173 -7.14 -14.53 11.79
N THR A 174 -6.17 -13.97 11.08
CA THR A 174 -6.37 -13.60 9.68
C THR A 174 -6.70 -14.83 8.84
N LEU A 175 -5.97 -15.92 9.03
CA LEU A 175 -6.27 -17.22 8.37
C LEU A 175 -7.63 -17.77 8.78
N LEU A 176 -8.05 -17.58 10.04
CA LEU A 176 -9.36 -18.00 10.54
C LEU A 176 -10.48 -17.18 9.90
N PHE A 177 -10.34 -15.86 9.85
CA PHE A 177 -11.28 -14.95 9.18
C PHE A 177 -11.42 -15.29 7.70
N ASP A 178 -10.29 -15.49 7.02
CA ASP A 178 -10.27 -15.84 5.61
C ASP A 178 -10.96 -17.18 5.32
N ARG A 179 -10.77 -18.19 6.18
CA ARG A 179 -11.37 -19.51 5.96
C ARG A 179 -12.82 -19.63 6.40
N LEU A 180 -13.23 -18.92 7.45
CA LEU A 180 -14.55 -19.10 8.05
C LEU A 180 -15.54 -17.99 7.68
N PHE A 181 -15.07 -16.75 7.54
CA PHE A 181 -15.95 -15.58 7.41
C PHE A 181 -15.97 -15.03 5.98
N THR A 182 -14.84 -14.99 5.28
CA THR A 182 -14.81 -14.54 3.87
C THR A 182 -15.75 -15.36 2.96
N PRO A 183 -15.83 -16.70 3.05
CA PRO A 183 -16.70 -17.47 2.17
C PRO A 183 -18.19 -17.17 2.41
N LEU A 184 -18.57 -16.72 3.61
CA LEU A 184 -19.95 -16.34 3.90
C LEU A 184 -20.38 -15.09 3.10
N LEU A 185 -19.42 -14.23 2.74
CA LEU A 185 -19.70 -13.03 1.94
C LEU A 185 -20.11 -13.39 0.50
N TRP A 186 -19.64 -14.53 -0.04
CA TRP A 186 -20.03 -14.98 -1.37
C TRP A 186 -21.51 -15.36 -1.50
N TRP A 187 -22.19 -15.59 -0.37
CA TRP A 187 -23.61 -15.94 -0.33
C TRP A 187 -24.51 -14.73 -0.16
N LEU A 188 -23.92 -13.53 -0.01
CA LEU A 188 -24.69 -12.30 0.11
C LEU A 188 -25.19 -11.85 -1.27
N PRO A 189 -26.44 -11.36 -1.35
CA PRO A 189 -26.94 -10.77 -2.59
C PRO A 189 -26.15 -9.50 -2.93
N GLU A 190 -25.92 -9.25 -4.22
CA GLU A 190 -25.16 -8.11 -4.77
C GLU A 190 -25.88 -6.75 -4.59
N HIS A 191 -26.91 -6.69 -3.74
CA HIS A 191 -27.58 -5.45 -3.41
C HIS A 191 -26.77 -4.64 -2.40
N ASN A 192 -26.40 -3.41 -2.77
CA ASN A 192 -25.62 -2.49 -1.93
C ASN A 192 -26.18 -2.31 -0.51
N ALA A 193 -27.51 -2.35 -0.34
CA ALA A 193 -28.18 -2.22 0.96
C ALA A 193 -27.84 -3.35 1.96
N VAL A 194 -27.42 -4.51 1.46
CA VAL A 194 -27.02 -5.67 2.28
C VAL A 194 -25.51 -5.84 2.27
N LEU A 195 -24.89 -5.71 1.10
CA LEU A 195 -23.45 -5.92 0.93
C LEU A 195 -22.61 -4.92 1.73
N ILE A 196 -22.96 -3.62 1.69
CA ILE A 196 -22.18 -2.58 2.38
C ILE A 196 -22.22 -2.77 3.92
N PRO A 197 -23.38 -2.89 4.59
CA PRO A 197 -23.41 -3.11 6.04
C PRO A 197 -22.73 -4.41 6.46
N ALA A 198 -22.88 -5.49 5.69
CA ALA A 198 -22.22 -6.77 5.98
C ALA A 198 -20.69 -6.65 5.88
N MET A 199 -20.18 -6.00 4.84
CA MET A 199 -18.75 -5.77 4.67
C MET A 199 -18.17 -4.86 5.75
N LEU A 200 -18.88 -3.78 6.12
CA LEU A 200 -18.50 -2.92 7.24
C LEU A 200 -18.48 -3.68 8.57
N SER A 201 -19.47 -4.53 8.82
CA SER A 201 -19.54 -5.37 10.03
C SER A 201 -18.40 -6.38 10.08
N TYR A 202 -18.08 -7.00 8.94
CA TYR A 202 -16.93 -7.90 8.80
C TYR A 202 -15.62 -7.18 9.11
N LEU A 203 -15.37 -6.03 8.48
CA LEU A 203 -14.17 -5.22 8.69
C LEU A 203 -14.05 -4.77 10.14
N LEU A 204 -15.14 -4.26 10.73
CA LEU A 204 -15.18 -3.83 12.12
C LEU A 204 -14.87 -4.99 13.05
N GLY A 205 -15.50 -6.15 12.86
CA GLY A 205 -15.25 -7.35 13.66
C GLY A 205 -13.79 -7.81 13.57
N TYR A 206 -13.24 -7.88 12.35
CA TYR A 206 -11.83 -8.23 12.13
C TYR A 206 -10.87 -7.29 12.86
N VAL A 207 -11.08 -5.98 12.73
CA VAL A 207 -10.24 -4.96 13.36
C VAL A 207 -10.35 -5.07 14.89
N LEU A 208 -11.54 -5.20 15.45
CA LEU A 208 -11.75 -5.30 16.89
C LEU A 208 -11.08 -6.55 17.48
N VAL A 209 -11.25 -7.71 16.84
CA VAL A 209 -10.60 -8.96 17.29
C VAL A 209 -9.08 -8.85 17.22
N THR A 210 -8.56 -8.30 16.13
CA THR A 210 -7.10 -8.11 15.94
C THR A 210 -6.53 -7.16 16.98
N LEU A 211 -7.22 -6.05 17.27
CA LEU A 211 -6.84 -5.09 18.31
C LEU A 211 -6.86 -5.72 19.70
N ALA A 212 -7.92 -6.47 20.04
CA ALA A 212 -8.06 -7.15 21.32
C ALA A 212 -6.91 -8.15 21.55
N ILE A 213 -6.57 -8.93 20.53
CA ILE A 213 -5.48 -9.90 20.58
C ILE A 213 -4.12 -9.24 20.71
N THR A 214 -3.89 -8.17 19.95
CA THR A 214 -2.66 -7.39 20.05
C THR A 214 -2.53 -6.81 21.46
N PHE A 215 -3.62 -6.28 22.03
CA PHE A 215 -3.64 -5.78 23.40
C PHE A 215 -3.31 -6.86 24.43
N ILE A 216 -3.92 -8.06 24.31
CA ILE A 216 -3.59 -9.21 25.16
C ILE A 216 -2.10 -9.56 25.06
N GLY A 217 -1.53 -9.54 23.86
CA GLY A 217 -0.12 -9.79 23.63
C GLY A 217 0.79 -8.78 24.35
N ILE A 218 0.50 -7.49 24.22
CA ILE A 218 1.27 -6.43 24.90
C ILE A 218 1.12 -6.56 26.42
N ALA A 219 -0.08 -6.88 26.93
CA ALA A 219 -0.33 -7.10 28.35
C ALA A 219 0.44 -8.33 28.89
N ALA A 220 0.48 -9.43 28.15
CA ALA A 220 1.27 -10.61 28.48
C ALA A 220 2.77 -10.31 28.52
N ASN A 221 3.28 -9.49 27.58
CA ASN A 221 4.67 -9.03 27.58
C ASN A 221 5.01 -8.16 28.81
N ALA A 222 4.10 -7.26 29.19
CA ALA A 222 4.25 -6.47 30.40
C ALA A 222 4.23 -7.35 31.66
N LEU A 223 3.35 -8.36 31.72
CA LEU A 223 3.28 -9.31 32.83
C LEU A 223 4.55 -10.15 32.94
N LEU A 224 5.07 -10.69 31.83
CA LEU A 224 6.34 -11.40 31.81
C LEU A 224 7.48 -10.50 32.32
N SER A 225 7.51 -9.25 31.86
CA SER A 225 8.51 -8.26 32.30
C SER A 225 8.39 -7.94 33.79
N ALA A 226 7.18 -7.84 34.33
CA ALA A 226 6.94 -7.69 35.77
C ALA A 226 7.42 -8.92 36.56
N CYS A 227 7.08 -10.14 36.12
CA CYS A 227 7.52 -11.37 36.75
C CYS A 227 9.05 -11.48 36.79
N LEU A 228 9.72 -11.20 35.67
CA LEU A 228 11.19 -11.21 35.59
C LEU A 228 11.81 -10.14 36.49
N TYR A 229 11.22 -8.94 36.54
CA TYR A 229 11.65 -7.88 37.46
C TYR A 229 11.52 -8.33 38.93
N MET A 230 10.37 -8.92 39.31
CA MET A 230 10.14 -9.39 40.68
C MET A 230 11.09 -10.52 41.07
N GLN A 231 11.48 -11.38 40.15
CA GLN A 231 12.42 -12.48 40.40
C GLN A 231 13.88 -12.03 40.49
N LEU A 232 14.29 -11.04 39.69
CA LEU A 232 15.71 -10.71 39.50
C LEU A 232 16.14 -9.43 40.21
N ALA A 233 15.25 -8.46 40.37
CA ALA A 233 15.61 -7.10 40.81
C ALA A 233 15.03 -6.71 42.18
N HIS A 234 14.01 -7.42 42.68
CA HIS A 234 13.23 -6.98 43.83
C HIS A 234 14.00 -7.14 45.15
N GLN A 235 14.66 -6.06 45.57
CA GLN A 235 15.25 -5.91 46.91
C GLN A 235 14.78 -4.63 47.65
N GLU A 236 14.01 -3.75 46.99
CA GLU A 236 13.53 -2.49 47.59
C GLU A 236 12.06 -2.60 48.05
N PRO A 237 11.65 -1.87 49.12
CA PRO A 237 10.29 -1.89 49.64
C PRO A 237 9.27 -1.48 48.59
N ARG A 238 8.07 -2.07 48.70
CA ARG A 238 6.94 -1.78 47.80
C ARG A 238 6.73 -0.27 47.63
N PRO A 239 6.47 0.22 46.40
CA PRO A 239 6.24 1.64 46.19
C PRO A 239 5.05 2.12 47.02
N ALA A 240 5.26 3.20 47.79
CA ALA A 240 4.21 3.80 48.61
C ALA A 240 3.02 4.23 47.73
N ALA A 241 1.81 4.03 48.25
CA ALA A 241 0.60 4.55 47.63
C ALA A 241 0.72 6.09 47.46
N PRO A 242 0.16 6.66 46.38
CA PRO A 242 0.08 8.11 46.25
C PRO A 242 -0.75 8.71 47.40
N PRO A 243 -0.48 9.97 47.80
CA PRO A 243 -1.24 10.64 48.85
C PRO A 243 -2.73 10.76 48.49
N GLU A 244 -3.59 10.68 49.52
CA GLU A 244 -5.06 10.62 49.37
C GLU A 244 -5.69 11.87 48.72
N ASP A 245 -4.94 12.97 48.63
CA ASP A 245 -5.34 14.23 47.99
C ASP A 245 -5.27 14.21 46.45
N THR A 246 -4.78 13.13 45.86
CA THR A 246 -4.62 13.02 44.42
C THR A 246 -5.99 12.79 43.75
N ASN A 247 -6.52 13.82 43.07
CA ASN A 247 -7.78 13.78 42.29
C ASN A 247 -7.69 12.90 41.02
N ALA A 248 -7.11 11.70 41.12
CA ALA A 248 -6.88 10.77 40.00
C ALA A 248 -8.18 10.42 39.26
N GLY A 249 -9.32 10.39 39.96
CA GLY A 249 -10.65 10.17 39.38
C GLY A 249 -11.06 11.22 38.33
N ARG A 250 -10.86 12.51 38.60
CA ARG A 250 -11.28 13.58 37.67
C ARG A 250 -10.42 13.61 36.40
N LEU A 251 -9.12 13.35 36.57
CA LEU A 251 -8.17 13.32 35.46
C LEU A 251 -8.45 12.12 34.53
N ALA A 252 -8.87 10.99 35.09
CA ALA A 252 -9.25 9.82 34.31
C ALA A 252 -10.47 10.06 33.42
N TRP A 253 -11.55 10.60 34.00
CA TRP A 253 -12.73 10.97 33.23
C TRP A 253 -12.42 12.01 32.17
N ALA A 254 -11.52 12.95 32.45
CA ALA A 254 -11.07 13.93 31.46
C ALA A 254 -10.29 13.28 30.31
N VAL A 255 -9.42 12.30 30.60
CA VAL A 255 -8.68 11.54 29.56
C VAL A 255 -9.63 10.69 28.73
N GLU A 256 -10.55 9.97 29.36
CA GLU A 256 -11.55 9.13 28.67
C GLU A 256 -12.45 9.97 27.77
N LEU A 257 -12.99 11.08 28.28
CA LEU A 257 -13.77 12.02 27.48
C LEU A 257 -12.95 12.60 26.32
N SER A 258 -11.69 12.94 26.54
CA SER A 258 -10.80 13.46 25.48
C SER A 258 -10.58 12.43 24.38
N VAL A 259 -10.41 11.14 24.73
CA VAL A 259 -10.27 10.05 23.75
C VAL A 259 -11.56 9.87 22.95
N LEU A 260 -12.72 9.92 23.60
CA LEU A 260 -14.02 9.82 22.91
C LEU A 260 -14.28 11.00 21.98
N VAL A 261 -13.99 12.22 22.43
CA VAL A 261 -14.09 13.44 21.60
C VAL A 261 -13.12 13.35 20.42
N PHE A 262 -11.87 12.94 20.65
CA PHE A 262 -10.89 12.77 19.59
C PHE A 262 -11.33 11.72 18.57
N ALA A 263 -11.82 10.56 19.01
CA ALA A 263 -12.33 9.52 18.13
C ALA A 263 -13.55 10.00 17.31
N GLY A 264 -14.47 10.75 17.94
CA GLY A 264 -15.61 11.35 17.26
C GLY A 264 -15.21 12.39 16.21
N LEU A 265 -14.24 13.27 16.54
CA LEU A 265 -13.70 14.24 15.59
C LEU A 265 -12.96 13.59 14.43
N GLN A 266 -12.19 12.51 14.68
CA GLN A 266 -11.54 11.73 13.64
C GLN A 266 -12.55 11.05 12.72
N ALA A 267 -13.57 10.39 13.29
CA ALA A 267 -14.64 9.77 12.52
C ALA A 267 -15.38 10.81 11.66
N TRP A 268 -15.70 11.96 12.24
CA TRP A 268 -16.33 13.06 11.51
C TRP A 268 -15.44 13.57 10.37
N TRP A 269 -14.14 13.75 10.59
CA TRP A 269 -13.23 14.18 9.53
C TRP A 269 -13.14 13.15 8.41
N ILE A 270 -12.96 11.86 8.74
CA ILE A 270 -12.92 10.77 7.75
C ILE A 270 -14.20 10.76 6.92
N LEU A 271 -15.37 10.81 7.56
CA LEU A 271 -16.66 10.80 6.87
C LEU A 271 -16.82 12.00 5.91
N ASN A 272 -16.32 13.18 6.28
CA ASN A 272 -16.39 14.37 5.42
C ASN A 272 -15.23 14.48 4.41
N SER A 273 -14.22 13.60 4.50
CA SER A 273 -13.10 13.57 3.55
C SER A 273 -13.41 12.76 2.29
N PHE A 274 -14.49 11.97 2.30
CA PHE A 274 -14.93 11.23 1.13
C PHE A 274 -15.62 12.17 0.13
N GLU A 275 -14.89 12.58 -0.90
CA GLU A 275 -15.48 13.16 -2.12
C GLU A 275 -16.08 12.02 -2.95
N ILE A 276 -17.39 11.79 -2.84
CA ILE A 276 -18.10 10.95 -3.82
C ILE A 276 -18.19 11.78 -5.11
N ARG A 277 -17.36 11.44 -6.10
CA ARG A 277 -17.43 12.07 -7.42
C ARG A 277 -18.60 11.46 -8.18
N ASP A 278 -19.71 12.17 -8.22
CA ASP A 278 -20.94 11.73 -8.91
C ASP A 278 -20.81 11.74 -10.45
N ASN A 279 -19.74 12.32 -11.00
CA ASN A 279 -19.48 12.34 -12.43
C ASN A 279 -18.32 11.39 -12.76
N VAL A 280 -18.67 10.20 -13.25
CA VAL A 280 -17.71 9.17 -13.69
C VAL A 280 -17.67 9.16 -15.21
N ALA A 281 -16.48 9.33 -15.79
CA ALA A 281 -16.29 9.14 -17.21
C ALA A 281 -16.29 7.64 -17.54
N VAL A 282 -17.15 7.24 -18.48
CA VAL A 282 -17.20 5.88 -19.01
C VAL A 282 -16.23 5.77 -20.19
N ILE A 283 -15.32 4.80 -20.11
CA ILE A 283 -14.34 4.51 -21.15
C ILE A 283 -14.65 3.13 -21.73
N ALA A 284 -14.92 3.06 -23.03
CA ALA A 284 -15.13 1.79 -23.73
C ALA A 284 -13.77 1.16 -24.08
N HIS A 285 -13.43 0.03 -23.46
CA HIS A 285 -12.13 -0.63 -23.58
C HIS A 285 -11.99 -1.37 -24.91
N ARG A 286 -11.04 -0.95 -25.75
CA ARG A 286 -10.85 -1.38 -27.15
C ARG A 286 -12.08 -1.17 -28.02
N GLY A 287 -12.82 -0.10 -27.77
CA GLY A 287 -14.19 0.06 -28.23
C GLY A 287 -15.21 -0.68 -27.36
N SER A 288 -16.42 -0.91 -27.86
CA SER A 288 -17.45 -1.68 -27.14
C SER A 288 -17.18 -3.17 -27.35
N SER A 289 -16.03 -3.65 -26.84
CA SER A 289 -15.43 -4.94 -27.19
C SER A 289 -16.23 -6.16 -26.72
N MET A 290 -17.27 -5.94 -25.91
CA MET A 290 -18.22 -6.98 -25.52
C MET A 290 -19.33 -7.18 -26.55
N VAL A 291 -19.57 -6.21 -27.44
CA VAL A 291 -20.68 -6.20 -28.40
C VAL A 291 -20.19 -6.15 -29.86
N ALA A 292 -18.96 -5.69 -30.09
CA ALA A 292 -18.30 -5.65 -31.39
C ALA A 292 -16.81 -6.06 -31.27
N PRO A 293 -16.16 -6.47 -32.37
CA PRO A 293 -14.76 -6.94 -32.33
C PRO A 293 -13.81 -5.84 -31.87
N GLU A 294 -12.91 -6.16 -30.93
CA GLU A 294 -11.96 -5.20 -30.34
C GLU A 294 -11.13 -4.43 -31.38
N ASN A 295 -10.85 -3.14 -31.12
CA ASN A 295 -10.00 -2.28 -31.96
C ASN A 295 -10.43 -2.13 -33.43
N THR A 296 -11.71 -2.35 -33.73
CA THR A 296 -12.30 -2.15 -35.08
C THR A 296 -13.13 -0.87 -35.16
N LEU A 297 -13.43 -0.41 -36.39
CA LEU A 297 -14.32 0.74 -36.58
C LEU A 297 -15.75 0.43 -36.08
N ALA A 298 -16.21 -0.81 -36.21
CA ALA A 298 -17.50 -1.26 -35.65
C ALA A 298 -17.54 -1.09 -34.12
N ALA A 299 -16.47 -1.44 -33.40
CA ALA A 299 -16.42 -1.25 -31.95
C ALA A 299 -16.35 0.21 -31.53
N LEU A 300 -15.70 1.08 -32.34
CA LEU A 300 -15.74 2.53 -32.12
C LEU A 300 -17.17 3.07 -32.30
N GLU A 301 -17.86 2.69 -33.38
CA GLU A 301 -19.24 3.11 -33.62
C GLU A 301 -20.19 2.65 -32.52
N GLN A 302 -20.08 1.39 -32.10
CA GLN A 302 -20.89 0.87 -31.01
C GLN A 302 -20.64 1.64 -29.71
N SER A 303 -19.39 2.02 -29.41
CA SER A 303 -19.07 2.83 -28.22
C SER A 303 -19.74 4.20 -28.24
N LEU A 304 -19.83 4.81 -29.43
CA LEU A 304 -20.53 6.10 -29.60
C LEU A 304 -22.04 5.94 -29.39
N LEU A 305 -22.63 4.84 -29.87
CA LEU A 305 -24.03 4.51 -29.65
C LEU A 305 -24.34 4.24 -28.17
N ASP A 306 -23.41 3.58 -27.48
CA ASP A 306 -23.50 3.29 -26.05
C ASP A 306 -23.33 4.54 -25.16
N GLY A 307 -22.91 5.67 -25.75
CA GLY A 307 -22.72 6.94 -25.04
C GLY A 307 -21.44 7.00 -24.22
N ALA A 308 -20.38 6.28 -24.63
CA ALA A 308 -19.09 6.33 -23.97
C ALA A 308 -18.48 7.75 -24.05
N HIS A 309 -17.89 8.22 -22.95
CA HIS A 309 -17.24 9.53 -22.91
C HIS A 309 -15.87 9.49 -23.61
N TYR A 310 -15.18 8.37 -23.43
CA TYR A 310 -13.93 8.05 -24.11
C TYR A 310 -13.99 6.65 -24.69
N ILE A 311 -13.21 6.42 -25.73
CA ILE A 311 -13.00 5.11 -26.31
C ILE A 311 -11.51 4.82 -26.23
N GLU A 312 -11.16 3.72 -25.58
CA GLU A 312 -9.78 3.26 -25.50
C GLU A 312 -9.47 2.40 -26.73
N ILE A 313 -8.27 2.59 -27.27
CA ILE A 313 -7.75 1.86 -28.43
C ILE A 313 -6.27 1.56 -28.24
N ASP A 314 -5.84 0.40 -28.74
CA ASP A 314 -4.44 0.00 -28.76
C ASP A 314 -3.81 0.34 -30.10
N VAL A 315 -2.65 1.00 -30.12
CA VAL A 315 -1.95 1.33 -31.37
C VAL A 315 -0.58 0.68 -31.47
N ARG A 316 -0.25 0.27 -32.71
CA ARG A 316 1.02 -0.34 -33.11
C ARG A 316 1.52 0.26 -34.41
N LEU A 317 2.81 0.07 -34.66
CA LEU A 317 3.47 0.52 -35.87
C LEU A 317 3.56 -0.63 -36.88
N SER A 318 3.12 -0.39 -38.12
CA SER A 318 3.36 -1.29 -39.25
C SER A 318 4.81 -1.20 -39.74
N SER A 319 5.22 -2.09 -40.65
CA SER A 319 6.60 -2.11 -41.19
C SER A 319 6.93 -0.87 -42.03
N ASP A 320 5.92 -0.21 -42.60
CA ASP A 320 5.98 1.07 -43.33
C ASP A 320 5.65 2.29 -42.45
N GLN A 321 5.80 2.14 -41.12
CA GLN A 321 5.69 3.20 -40.12
C GLN A 321 4.31 3.90 -40.04
N GLN A 322 3.24 3.19 -40.40
CA GLN A 322 1.87 3.66 -40.23
C GLN A 322 1.32 3.21 -38.87
N VAL A 323 0.55 4.09 -38.22
CA VAL A 323 -0.07 3.79 -36.93
C VAL A 323 -1.42 3.10 -37.15
N MET A 324 -1.55 1.89 -36.61
CA MET A 324 -2.66 0.99 -36.83
C MET A 324 -3.23 0.50 -35.50
N LEU A 325 -4.54 0.23 -35.45
CA LEU A 325 -5.22 -0.23 -34.24
C LEU A 325 -5.09 -1.74 -34.06
N TYR A 326 -4.31 -2.19 -33.08
CA TYR A 326 -4.14 -3.63 -32.79
C TYR A 326 -3.48 -3.88 -31.43
N HIS A 327 -4.00 -4.83 -30.66
CA HIS A 327 -3.48 -5.09 -29.31
C HIS A 327 -2.23 -5.98 -29.29
N ASP A 328 -2.23 -7.10 -30.00
CA ASP A 328 -1.21 -8.14 -29.82
C ASP A 328 0.05 -7.90 -30.64
N ARG A 329 1.17 -8.46 -30.18
CA ARG A 329 2.42 -8.40 -30.95
C ARG A 329 2.34 -9.27 -32.22
N SER A 330 1.70 -10.43 -32.10
CA SER A 330 1.53 -11.42 -33.16
C SER A 330 0.11 -11.36 -33.73
N MET A 331 -0.01 -11.71 -35.01
CA MET A 331 -1.28 -11.77 -35.73
C MET A 331 -2.12 -13.02 -35.39
N ALA A 332 -1.56 -13.98 -34.65
CA ALA A 332 -2.09 -15.33 -34.55
C ALA A 332 -3.47 -15.43 -33.88
N ARG A 333 -3.76 -14.64 -32.84
CA ARG A 333 -5.01 -14.78 -32.06
C ARG A 333 -6.24 -14.45 -32.88
N LEU A 334 -6.20 -13.33 -33.61
CA LEU A 334 -7.38 -12.81 -34.32
C LEU A 334 -7.46 -13.28 -35.78
N THR A 335 -6.33 -13.60 -36.40
CA THR A 335 -6.27 -13.90 -37.85
C THR A 335 -5.76 -15.30 -38.18
N GLY A 336 -5.12 -15.97 -37.22
CA GLY A 336 -4.44 -17.26 -37.44
C GLY A 336 -3.09 -17.15 -38.17
N ASP A 337 -2.64 -15.94 -38.54
CA ASP A 337 -1.35 -15.74 -39.21
C ASP A 337 -0.20 -15.78 -38.19
N SER A 338 0.90 -16.47 -38.53
CA SER A 338 2.04 -16.65 -37.63
C SER A 338 3.02 -15.48 -37.61
N ARG A 339 2.85 -14.49 -38.49
CA ARG A 339 3.73 -13.32 -38.58
C ARG A 339 3.54 -12.36 -37.41
N GLU A 340 4.56 -11.55 -37.16
CA GLU A 340 4.48 -10.47 -36.19
C GLU A 340 3.85 -9.23 -36.84
N PHE A 341 3.11 -8.45 -36.06
CA PHE A 341 2.40 -7.26 -36.56
C PHE A 341 3.33 -6.29 -37.30
N GLY A 342 4.50 -6.00 -36.71
CA GLY A 342 5.47 -5.05 -37.26
C GLY A 342 6.24 -5.53 -38.49
N GLU A 343 5.98 -6.74 -38.99
CA GLU A 343 6.54 -7.25 -40.25
C GLU A 343 5.68 -6.87 -41.46
N LEU A 344 4.45 -6.43 -41.23
CA LEU A 344 3.43 -6.22 -42.26
C LEU A 344 3.23 -4.73 -42.54
N THR A 345 3.05 -4.37 -43.82
CA THR A 345 2.73 -2.99 -44.20
C THR A 345 1.27 -2.68 -43.86
N ARG A 346 0.89 -1.39 -43.81
CA ARG A 346 -0.51 -0.99 -43.66
C ARG A 346 -1.43 -1.66 -44.67
N GLU A 347 -1.01 -1.71 -45.94
CA GLU A 347 -1.79 -2.32 -47.01
C GLU A 347 -2.04 -3.81 -46.75
N GLN A 348 -1.02 -4.54 -46.28
CA GLN A 348 -1.16 -5.96 -45.91
C GLN A 348 -2.04 -6.13 -44.67
N LEU A 349 -1.86 -5.30 -43.64
CA LEU A 349 -2.64 -5.35 -42.41
C LEU A 349 -4.14 -5.09 -42.65
N SER A 350 -4.45 -4.17 -43.57
CA SER A 350 -5.82 -3.81 -43.91
C SER A 350 -6.57 -4.91 -44.67
N GLN A 351 -5.88 -5.96 -45.14
CA GLN A 351 -6.50 -7.11 -45.81
C GLN A 351 -6.94 -8.21 -44.85
N PHE A 352 -6.54 -8.15 -43.58
CA PHE A 352 -6.93 -9.15 -42.59
C PHE A 352 -8.34 -8.89 -42.08
N ASP A 353 -9.13 -9.96 -42.01
CA ASP A 353 -10.39 -9.97 -41.29
C ASP A 353 -10.14 -10.19 -39.79
N VAL A 354 -10.48 -9.18 -38.99
CA VAL A 354 -10.41 -9.17 -37.53
C VAL A 354 -11.78 -9.07 -36.87
N GLY A 355 -12.87 -9.31 -37.61
CA GLY A 355 -14.24 -9.33 -37.07
C GLY A 355 -14.95 -10.68 -37.15
N SER A 356 -14.63 -11.52 -38.14
CA SER A 356 -15.28 -12.82 -38.32
C SER A 356 -15.23 -13.74 -37.09
N TRP A 357 -14.17 -13.65 -36.29
CA TRP A 357 -14.04 -14.44 -35.05
C TRP A 357 -15.09 -14.05 -33.99
N PHE A 358 -15.61 -12.82 -34.06
CA PHE A 358 -16.61 -12.30 -33.12
C PHE A 358 -18.03 -12.74 -33.52
N GLY A 359 -18.32 -12.83 -34.82
CA GLY A 359 -19.57 -13.35 -35.35
C GLY A 359 -19.87 -12.89 -36.77
N ASP A 360 -20.88 -13.52 -37.39
CA ASP A 360 -21.22 -13.31 -38.81
C ASP A 360 -21.57 -11.86 -39.18
N ALA A 361 -22.04 -11.06 -38.21
CA ALA A 361 -22.37 -9.66 -38.43
C ALA A 361 -21.15 -8.77 -38.69
N PHE A 362 -19.95 -9.23 -38.34
CA PHE A 362 -18.69 -8.46 -38.43
C PHE A 362 -17.71 -9.07 -39.44
N GLN A 363 -18.20 -9.90 -40.36
CA GLN A 363 -17.35 -10.46 -41.41
C GLN A 363 -16.71 -9.34 -42.23
N ASN A 364 -15.42 -9.49 -42.52
CA ASN A 364 -14.59 -8.55 -43.26
C ASN A 364 -14.30 -7.21 -42.55
N GLU A 365 -14.50 -7.10 -41.23
CA GLU A 365 -13.93 -5.97 -40.49
C GLU A 365 -12.41 -6.01 -40.57
N ALA A 366 -11.82 -4.92 -41.07
CA ALA A 366 -10.39 -4.79 -41.27
C ALA A 366 -9.70 -4.18 -40.05
N ILE A 367 -8.37 -4.31 -39.99
CA ILE A 367 -7.53 -3.58 -39.03
C ILE A 367 -7.46 -2.11 -39.46
N PRO A 368 -8.03 -1.16 -38.71
CA PRO A 368 -8.06 0.23 -39.13
C PRO A 368 -6.78 0.98 -38.76
N GLY A 369 -6.49 2.05 -39.48
CA GLY A 369 -5.49 3.04 -39.09
C GLY A 369 -5.99 3.97 -37.99
N LEU A 370 -5.05 4.60 -37.27
CA LEU A 370 -5.39 5.61 -36.26
C LEU A 370 -6.08 6.83 -36.88
N ASP A 371 -5.71 7.20 -38.10
CA ASP A 371 -6.37 8.24 -38.89
C ASP A 371 -7.86 7.95 -39.14
N GLU A 372 -8.20 6.71 -39.49
CA GLU A 372 -9.59 6.28 -39.71
C GLU A 372 -10.39 6.30 -38.41
N ALA A 373 -9.78 5.87 -37.30
CA ALA A 373 -10.38 5.93 -35.97
C ALA A 373 -10.64 7.39 -35.52
N LEU A 374 -9.68 8.28 -35.73
CA LEU A 374 -9.81 9.71 -35.42
C LEU A 374 -10.92 10.36 -36.24
N GLU A 375 -11.01 10.05 -37.54
CA GLU A 375 -12.10 10.54 -38.40
C GLU A 375 -13.47 10.06 -37.90
N ARG A 376 -13.59 8.79 -37.51
CA ARG A 376 -14.87 8.20 -37.05
C ARG A 376 -15.39 8.86 -35.77
N VAL A 377 -14.49 9.14 -34.84
CA VAL A 377 -14.78 9.62 -33.48
C VAL A 377 -14.81 11.14 -33.37
N ARG A 378 -14.29 11.87 -34.37
CA ARG A 378 -14.18 13.34 -34.40
C ARG A 378 -15.46 14.03 -33.93
N GLY A 379 -15.35 14.81 -32.85
CA GLY A 379 -16.44 15.62 -32.30
C GLY A 379 -17.53 14.83 -31.55
N LYS A 380 -17.40 13.51 -31.39
CA LYS A 380 -18.41 12.64 -30.77
C LYS A 380 -17.98 12.08 -29.41
N ALA A 381 -16.71 11.68 -29.27
CA ALA A 381 -16.14 11.21 -28.01
C ALA A 381 -14.63 11.52 -27.93
N GLY A 382 -14.03 11.36 -26.75
CA GLY A 382 -12.57 11.34 -26.61
C GLY A 382 -11.98 9.99 -27.03
N LEU A 383 -10.71 9.98 -27.46
CA LEU A 383 -9.94 8.75 -27.66
C LEU A 383 -8.86 8.66 -26.58
N MET A 384 -8.73 7.49 -25.96
CA MET A 384 -7.64 7.13 -25.06
C MET A 384 -6.73 6.15 -25.81
N ILE A 385 -5.55 6.62 -26.21
CA ILE A 385 -4.63 5.84 -27.06
C ILE A 385 -3.63 5.11 -26.16
N ASP A 386 -3.72 3.79 -26.09
CA ASP A 386 -2.73 2.93 -25.44
C ASP A 386 -1.63 2.53 -26.44
N ILE A 387 -0.39 2.91 -26.14
CA ILE A 387 0.75 2.76 -27.03
C ILE A 387 1.39 1.38 -26.79
N LYS A 388 1.40 0.51 -27.80
CA LYS A 388 1.92 -0.86 -27.71
C LYS A 388 3.20 -1.06 -28.55
N PRO A 389 4.36 -0.48 -28.14
CA PRO A 389 5.57 -0.55 -28.96
C PRO A 389 6.15 -1.97 -29.03
N LEU A 390 6.90 -2.23 -30.10
CA LEU A 390 7.87 -3.31 -30.10
C LEU A 390 9.11 -2.89 -29.30
N PRO A 391 9.87 -3.83 -28.70
CA PRO A 391 11.10 -3.49 -27.98
C PRO A 391 12.05 -2.64 -28.82
N GLY A 392 12.44 -1.47 -28.32
CA GLY A 392 13.33 -0.53 -29.02
C GLY A 392 12.64 0.39 -30.03
N GLN A 393 11.31 0.35 -30.16
CA GLN A 393 10.51 1.24 -31.02
C GLN A 393 9.61 2.20 -30.23
N GLU A 394 9.83 2.34 -28.93
CA GLU A 394 8.99 3.15 -28.03
C GLU A 394 8.89 4.60 -28.52
N GLN A 395 10.02 5.21 -28.86
CA GLN A 395 10.07 6.59 -29.34
C GLN A 395 9.53 6.74 -30.76
N THR A 396 9.77 5.77 -31.63
CA THR A 396 9.30 5.80 -33.02
C THR A 396 7.77 5.76 -33.09
N LEU A 397 7.14 4.86 -32.35
CA LEU A 397 5.68 4.76 -32.32
C LEU A 397 5.06 6.02 -31.68
N ALA A 398 5.64 6.52 -30.59
CA ALA A 398 5.15 7.76 -29.96
C ALA A 398 5.18 8.95 -30.94
N ASN A 399 6.27 9.12 -31.68
CA ASN A 399 6.39 10.18 -32.68
C ASN A 399 5.37 10.00 -33.82
N ALA A 400 5.21 8.79 -34.35
CA ALA A 400 4.21 8.52 -35.41
C ALA A 400 2.77 8.80 -34.95
N VAL A 401 2.44 8.50 -33.68
CA VAL A 401 1.16 8.86 -33.07
C VAL A 401 1.01 10.38 -33.00
N ILE A 402 2.02 11.11 -32.55
CA ILE A 402 2.01 12.58 -32.49
C ILE A 402 1.79 13.18 -33.88
N ASP A 403 2.52 12.70 -34.89
CA ASP A 403 2.38 13.17 -36.28
C ASP A 403 0.95 12.97 -36.80
N THR A 404 0.32 11.84 -36.46
CA THR A 404 -1.08 11.54 -36.81
C THR A 404 -2.06 12.49 -36.09
N LEU A 405 -1.80 12.81 -34.82
CA LEU A 405 -2.62 13.73 -34.02
C LEU A 405 -2.48 15.18 -34.48
N ASP A 406 -1.29 15.60 -34.90
CA ASP A 406 -1.05 16.93 -35.47
C ASP A 406 -1.81 17.10 -36.79
N ALA A 407 -1.76 16.08 -37.66
CA ALA A 407 -2.54 16.06 -38.90
C ALA A 407 -4.06 16.15 -38.66
N GLU A 408 -4.58 15.42 -37.66
CA GLU A 408 -5.98 15.52 -37.25
C GLU A 408 -6.32 16.88 -36.63
N SER A 409 -5.40 17.46 -35.87
CA SER A 409 -5.58 18.80 -35.28
C SER A 409 -5.70 19.88 -36.34
N ASP A 410 -4.89 19.80 -37.41
CA ASP A 410 -4.98 20.67 -38.58
C ASP A 410 -6.34 20.54 -39.28
N VAL A 411 -6.86 19.32 -39.43
CA VAL A 411 -8.20 19.08 -39.98
C VAL A 411 -9.28 19.74 -39.12
N ARG A 412 -9.22 19.53 -37.79
CA ARG A 412 -10.18 20.13 -36.84
C ARG A 412 -10.13 21.64 -36.88
N TYR A 413 -8.93 22.23 -36.92
CA TYR A 413 -8.76 23.68 -37.03
C TYR A 413 -9.37 24.23 -38.33
N ARG A 414 -9.16 23.56 -39.47
CA ARG A 414 -9.79 23.94 -40.74
C ARG A 414 -11.32 23.87 -40.68
N CYS A 415 -11.89 22.80 -40.11
CA CYS A 415 -13.34 22.67 -39.95
C CYS A 415 -13.94 23.72 -39.00
N TRP A 416 -13.22 24.07 -37.93
CA TRP A 416 -13.64 25.14 -37.03
C TRP A 416 -13.61 26.52 -37.73
N ALA A 417 -12.55 26.81 -38.47
CA ALA A 417 -12.39 28.05 -39.20
C ALA A 417 -13.46 28.25 -40.30
N THR A 418 -13.88 27.18 -40.98
CA THR A 418 -14.96 27.26 -41.99
C THR A 418 -16.34 27.41 -41.36
N SER A 419 -16.59 26.83 -40.18
CA SER A 419 -17.86 26.95 -39.45
C SER A 419 -18.11 28.34 -38.84
N THR A 420 -17.05 29.11 -38.56
CA THR A 420 -17.13 30.42 -37.88
C THR A 420 -17.13 31.63 -38.81
N MET A 421 -16.97 31.47 -40.13
CA MET A 421 -17.06 32.60 -41.08
C MET A 421 -18.52 32.85 -41.53
N PRO A 422 -19.07 34.07 -41.37
CA PRO A 422 -20.38 34.43 -41.95
C PRO A 422 -20.31 34.34 -43.47
N SER A 423 -21.39 33.85 -44.10
CA SER A 423 -21.48 33.60 -45.54
C SER A 423 -21.23 34.85 -46.40
N MET A 424 -19.97 35.11 -46.75
CA MET A 424 -19.65 35.86 -47.97
C MET A 424 -19.48 34.86 -49.11
N ALA A 425 -20.40 34.95 -50.06
CA ALA A 425 -20.44 34.11 -51.25
C ALA A 425 -19.10 34.15 -52.02
N MET A 426 -18.46 32.99 -52.13
CA MET A 426 -17.50 32.68 -53.19
C MET A 426 -17.75 31.25 -53.69
N PRO A 427 -17.53 30.99 -55.00
CA PRO A 427 -18.06 29.83 -55.67
C PRO A 427 -17.38 28.54 -55.23
N THR A 428 -18.19 27.48 -55.25
CA THR A 428 -17.91 26.07 -55.01
C THR A 428 -16.49 25.63 -55.41
N VAL A 429 -15.61 25.53 -54.42
CA VAL A 429 -14.53 24.54 -54.41
C VAL A 429 -14.96 23.49 -53.39
N ALA A 430 -15.26 22.28 -53.87
CA ALA A 430 -15.53 21.16 -52.99
C ALA A 430 -14.31 20.97 -52.06
N SER A 431 -14.48 21.20 -50.76
CA SER A 431 -13.49 20.81 -49.76
C SER A 431 -13.38 19.28 -49.82
N PRO A 432 -12.19 18.71 -50.12
CA PRO A 432 -12.00 17.26 -50.07
C PRO A 432 -12.06 16.73 -48.63
N THR A 433 -12.06 17.61 -47.62
CA THR A 433 -12.06 17.24 -46.21
C THR A 433 -13.50 17.16 -45.70
N ARG A 434 -13.96 15.95 -45.32
CA ARG A 434 -15.21 15.75 -44.59
C ARG A 434 -15.08 16.37 -43.19
N CYS A 435 -15.67 17.54 -43.03
CA CYS A 435 -16.23 17.96 -41.75
C CYS A 435 -17.61 17.28 -41.62
#